data_AF-A0A1X0P0G5-F1
#
_entry.id   AF-A0A1X0P0G5-F1
#
_cell.length_a   1.000
_cell.length_b   1.000
_cell.length_c   1.000
_cell.angle_alpha   90.00
_cell.angle_beta   90.00
_cell.angle_gamma   90.00
#
_symmetry.space_group_name_H-M   'P 1'
#
loop_
_entity.id
_entity.type
_entity.pdbx_description
1 polymer ?
#
loop_
_entity_poly.entity_id
_entity_poly.type
_entity_poly.pdbx_seq_one_letter_code
_entity_poly.pdbx_strand_id
1 'polypeptide(L)'
;MSFADNNPLDGTRNRNGNLRIVNGNSNPKLAKGICEALRIPITECRVGTFANGEINVKILESIRGDDIFVVQPTCGNNVINVNQAVMELLLIIHTLKLSSARRVFAVIPHYGYARQDRKHTSRVPISASAVARMITEFGVNGVVTMDLHCGQIQGFFHGCPVADLSATSEFAEYAKSKNFDISNLVVVAPDAGAVNRARRMGDCLGAGRIVTILKRRVEANQVDSMQLVGDVAGCTCIIVDDMIDTAGTLCKAAEVLTEYGAKEVHAWATHGILTDPACERITKCEALVEVVVTDSLPQEDTVRKCSKIKIISIANLLAEAIHRIHSEESIEHVGNQPVPQYHNQDLISLDALVEEDDWPQGAQRSIKKRNTVVVSKSSSSDTSPAAPQR
;
A
#
# COMPACT_ATOMS: atom_id res chain seq x y z
N MET A 1 -1.01 15.32 17.93
CA MET A 1 -2.27 16.03 18.23
C MET A 1 -2.79 15.52 19.56
N SER A 2 -3.25 16.39 20.47
CA SER A 2 -3.85 15.94 21.73
C SER A 2 -5.25 15.40 21.44
N PHE A 3 -5.44 14.09 21.55
CA PHE A 3 -6.78 13.50 21.64
C PHE A 3 -7.45 14.12 22.87
N ALA A 4 -8.46 14.96 22.65
CA ALA A 4 -9.13 15.66 23.73
C ALA A 4 -9.83 14.65 24.64
N ASP A 5 -9.67 14.84 25.95
CA ASP A 5 -10.26 14.04 27.02
C ASP A 5 -11.79 14.14 26.99
N ASN A 6 -12.45 13.25 26.26
CA ASN A 6 -13.88 13.00 26.47
C ASN A 6 -14.03 12.05 27.66
N ASN A 7 -14.19 12.67 28.82
CA ASN A 7 -14.55 12.04 30.08
C ASN A 7 -15.84 11.20 29.90
N PRO A 8 -15.88 9.91 30.28
CA PRO A 8 -17.02 9.01 30.02
C PRO A 8 -18.28 9.28 30.89
N LEU A 9 -18.44 10.50 31.43
CA LEU A 9 -19.54 10.89 32.30
C LEU A 9 -20.41 12.04 31.76
N ASP A 10 -20.18 12.51 30.54
CA ASP A 10 -21.14 13.43 29.91
C ASP A 10 -22.21 12.64 29.14
N GLY A 11 -23.47 12.80 29.55
CA GLY A 11 -24.63 12.02 29.14
C GLY A 11 -25.09 12.21 27.68
N THR A 12 -24.19 12.62 26.78
CA THR A 12 -24.43 12.54 25.34
C THR A 12 -24.11 11.12 24.89
N ARG A 13 -25.15 10.30 24.66
CA ARG A 13 -24.97 9.00 24.01
C ARG A 13 -24.25 9.25 22.69
N ASN A 14 -23.00 8.82 22.58
CA ASN A 14 -22.28 8.83 21.32
C ASN A 14 -23.16 8.12 20.29
N ARG A 15 -23.50 8.81 19.20
CA ARG A 15 -24.45 8.31 18.20
C ARG A 15 -24.02 6.95 17.68
N ASN A 16 -22.73 6.64 17.71
CA ASN A 16 -22.09 5.45 17.17
C ASN A 16 -21.79 4.34 18.20
N GLY A 17 -22.30 4.46 19.43
CA GLY A 17 -21.93 3.53 20.52
C GLY A 17 -20.50 3.76 20.99
N ASN A 18 -19.91 2.78 21.67
CA ASN A 18 -18.51 2.83 22.06
C ASN A 18 -17.60 2.42 20.90
N LEU A 19 -16.39 3.00 20.86
CA LEU A 19 -15.30 2.54 20.00
C LEU A 19 -14.62 1.35 20.66
N ARG A 20 -14.60 0.19 19.99
CA ARG A 20 -13.91 -1.01 20.47
C ARG A 20 -12.92 -1.56 19.46
N ILE A 21 -11.83 -2.12 19.97
CA ILE A 21 -10.80 -2.80 19.17
C ILE A 21 -10.72 -4.25 19.61
N VAL A 22 -10.81 -5.16 18.65
CA VAL A 22 -10.48 -6.59 18.81
C VAL A 22 -9.35 -6.96 17.87
N ASN A 23 -8.64 -8.03 18.18
CA ASN A 23 -7.54 -8.52 17.34
C ASN A 23 -7.65 -10.04 17.13
N GLY A 24 -7.17 -10.53 15.99
CA GLY A 24 -6.85 -11.96 15.86
C GLY A 24 -5.40 -12.23 16.24
N ASN A 25 -4.86 -13.37 15.81
CA ASN A 25 -3.54 -13.81 16.23
C ASN A 25 -2.37 -13.30 15.36
N SER A 26 -2.63 -12.57 14.26
CA SER A 26 -1.57 -12.12 13.35
C SER A 26 -0.64 -11.08 13.97
N ASN A 27 -1.19 -10.00 14.55
CA ASN A 27 -0.39 -8.94 15.16
C ASN A 27 -1.09 -8.29 16.39
N PRO A 28 -1.18 -9.02 17.52
CA PRO A 28 -1.77 -8.48 18.76
C PRO A 28 -1.03 -7.25 19.32
N LYS A 29 0.26 -7.13 19.03
CA LYS A 29 1.09 -6.02 19.53
C LYS A 29 0.71 -4.70 18.88
N LEU A 30 0.51 -4.68 17.55
CA LEU A 30 0.02 -3.49 16.86
C LEU A 30 -1.38 -3.09 17.38
N ALA A 31 -2.28 -4.05 17.60
CA ALA A 31 -3.60 -3.76 18.17
C ALA A 31 -3.51 -3.08 19.54
N LYS A 32 -2.60 -3.53 20.41
CA LYS A 32 -2.32 -2.87 21.70
C LYS A 32 -1.77 -1.46 21.51
N GLY A 33 -0.82 -1.26 20.60
CA GLY A 33 -0.29 0.08 20.30
C GLY A 33 -1.37 1.05 19.81
N ILE A 34 -2.33 0.59 19.01
CA ILE A 34 -3.47 1.40 18.57
C ILE A 34 -4.37 1.75 19.77
N CYS A 35 -4.67 0.78 20.64
CA CYS A 35 -5.43 1.03 21.86
C CYS A 35 -4.75 2.05 22.79
N GLU A 36 -3.43 1.97 22.96
CA GLU A 36 -2.62 2.91 23.73
C GLU A 36 -2.71 4.33 23.15
N ALA A 37 -2.58 4.47 21.83
CA ALA A 37 -2.70 5.76 21.14
C ALA A 37 -4.10 6.37 21.29
N LEU A 38 -5.15 5.55 21.25
CA LEU A 38 -6.55 5.95 21.46
C LEU A 38 -6.94 6.12 22.94
N ARG A 39 -6.09 5.68 23.87
CA ARG A 39 -6.35 5.62 25.32
C ARG A 39 -7.61 4.82 25.69
N ILE A 40 -7.84 3.69 25.03
CA ILE A 40 -8.95 2.77 25.32
C ILE A 40 -8.42 1.38 25.69
N PRO A 41 -9.15 0.59 26.49
CA PRO A 41 -8.79 -0.81 26.70
C PRO A 41 -9.05 -1.64 25.44
N ILE A 42 -8.28 -2.71 25.26
CA ILE A 42 -8.57 -3.70 24.22
C ILE A 42 -9.78 -4.55 24.62
N THR A 43 -10.66 -4.84 23.66
CA THR A 43 -11.79 -5.74 23.90
C THR A 43 -11.33 -7.17 23.94
N GLU A 44 -11.59 -7.85 25.05
CA GLU A 44 -11.15 -9.22 25.23
C GLU A 44 -11.88 -10.19 24.29
N CYS A 45 -11.11 -10.89 23.48
CA CYS A 45 -11.58 -12.01 22.67
C CYS A 45 -10.64 -13.21 22.80
N ARG A 46 -11.22 -14.41 22.76
CA ARG A 46 -10.47 -15.65 22.61
C ARG A 46 -10.54 -16.09 21.15
N VAL A 47 -9.39 -16.08 20.49
CA VAL A 47 -9.22 -16.60 19.12
C VAL A 47 -8.21 -17.73 19.22
N GLY A 48 -8.68 -18.97 19.08
CA GLY A 48 -7.83 -20.15 19.20
C GLY A 48 -8.24 -21.23 18.21
N THR A 49 -7.71 -22.43 18.41
CA THR A 49 -8.03 -23.58 17.57
C THR A 49 -8.46 -24.77 18.43
N PHE A 50 -9.37 -25.58 17.90
CA PHE A 50 -9.64 -26.92 18.41
C PHE A 50 -8.48 -27.86 18.07
N ALA A 51 -8.47 -29.06 18.67
CA ALA A 51 -7.39 -30.04 18.47
C ALA A 51 -7.24 -30.50 17.01
N ASN A 52 -8.29 -30.40 16.20
CA ASN A 52 -8.27 -30.70 14.76
C ASN A 52 -7.87 -29.50 13.88
N GLY A 53 -7.53 -28.34 14.47
CA GLY A 53 -7.11 -27.14 13.76
C GLY A 53 -8.22 -26.17 13.35
N GLU A 54 -9.50 -26.50 13.60
CA GLU A 54 -10.61 -25.57 13.35
C GLU A 54 -10.53 -24.36 14.27
N ILE A 55 -10.76 -23.17 13.72
CA ILE A 55 -10.70 -21.91 14.47
C ILE A 55 -11.94 -21.77 15.35
N ASN A 56 -11.73 -21.39 16.61
CA ASN A 56 -12.76 -21.05 17.57
C ASN A 56 -12.61 -19.59 18.01
N VAL A 57 -13.68 -18.81 17.86
CA VAL A 57 -13.74 -17.39 18.24
C VAL A 57 -14.79 -17.20 19.32
N LYS A 58 -14.46 -16.45 20.37
CA LYS A 58 -15.40 -15.99 21.40
C LYS A 58 -15.06 -14.59 21.84
N ILE A 59 -16.02 -13.67 21.73
CA ILE A 59 -15.95 -12.34 22.35
C ILE A 59 -16.38 -12.46 23.81
N LEU A 60 -15.59 -11.94 24.75
CA LEU A 60 -15.79 -12.18 26.18
C LEU A 60 -16.67 -11.14 26.88
N GLU A 61 -16.94 -10.02 26.20
CA GLU A 61 -17.78 -8.93 26.71
C GLU A 61 -18.92 -8.58 25.73
N SER A 62 -19.93 -7.86 26.24
CA SER A 62 -21.03 -7.38 25.41
C SER A 62 -20.58 -6.23 24.53
N ILE A 63 -20.79 -6.38 23.22
CA ILE A 63 -20.42 -5.44 22.15
C ILE A 63 -21.64 -4.89 21.39
N ARG A 64 -22.85 -5.12 21.93
CA ARG A 64 -24.11 -4.75 21.28
C ARG A 64 -24.20 -3.24 21.08
N GLY A 65 -24.44 -2.82 19.84
CA GLY A 65 -24.65 -1.41 19.50
C GLY A 65 -23.37 -0.59 19.36
N ASP A 66 -22.20 -1.20 19.54
CA ASP A 66 -20.89 -0.55 19.46
C ASP A 66 -20.29 -0.64 18.05
N ASP A 67 -19.37 0.27 17.75
CA ASP A 67 -18.50 0.21 16.58
C ASP A 67 -17.24 -0.57 16.90
N ILE A 68 -16.91 -1.54 16.05
CA ILE A 68 -15.84 -2.49 16.34
C ILE A 68 -14.85 -2.53 15.19
N PHE A 69 -13.58 -2.35 15.53
CA PHE A 69 -12.46 -2.41 14.61
C PHE A 69 -11.67 -3.69 14.86
N VAL A 70 -11.59 -4.55 13.84
CA VAL A 70 -10.87 -5.83 13.90
C VAL A 70 -9.46 -5.63 13.35
N VAL A 71 -8.46 -5.55 14.21
CA VAL A 71 -7.05 -5.45 13.80
C VAL A 71 -6.51 -6.84 13.51
N GLN A 72 -6.40 -7.17 12.22
CA GLN A 72 -5.90 -8.45 11.75
C GLN A 72 -5.24 -8.27 10.37
N PRO A 73 -3.92 -8.02 10.33
CA PRO A 73 -3.17 -8.17 9.09
C PRO A 73 -3.36 -9.60 8.57
N THR A 74 -3.50 -9.78 7.26
CA THR A 74 -3.66 -11.10 6.66
C THR A 74 -2.28 -11.67 6.33
N CYS A 75 -1.50 -11.90 7.39
CA CYS A 75 -0.15 -12.46 7.33
C CYS A 75 0.04 -13.59 8.35
N GLY A 76 1.02 -14.45 8.08
CA GLY A 76 1.47 -15.46 9.03
C GLY A 76 2.46 -14.89 10.06
N ASN A 77 2.70 -15.68 11.11
CA ASN A 77 3.74 -15.51 12.10
C ASN A 77 4.17 -16.89 12.62
N ASN A 78 4.80 -16.98 13.79
CA ASN A 78 5.24 -18.26 14.36
C ASN A 78 4.11 -19.17 14.86
N VAL A 79 2.88 -18.64 14.97
CA VAL A 79 1.72 -19.34 15.53
C VAL A 79 0.72 -19.70 14.44
N ILE A 80 0.55 -18.83 13.45
CA ILE A 80 -0.46 -18.98 12.39
C ILE A 80 0.14 -18.73 11.01
N ASN A 81 -0.50 -19.27 9.97
CA ASN A 81 -0.15 -18.95 8.59
C ASN A 81 -1.13 -17.94 7.97
N VAL A 82 -0.82 -17.46 6.75
CA VAL A 82 -1.63 -16.47 6.03
C VAL A 82 -3.08 -16.91 5.80
N ASN A 83 -3.32 -18.19 5.53
CA ASN A 83 -4.68 -18.72 5.28
C ASN A 83 -5.48 -18.73 6.59
N GLN A 84 -4.85 -19.13 7.69
CA GLN A 84 -5.45 -19.08 9.02
C GLN A 84 -5.77 -17.65 9.43
N ALA A 85 -4.87 -16.69 9.17
CA ALA A 85 -5.12 -15.27 9.44
C ALA A 85 -6.38 -14.73 8.72
N VAL A 86 -6.55 -15.10 7.45
CA VAL A 86 -7.76 -14.77 6.67
C VAL A 86 -9.00 -15.41 7.29
N MET A 87 -8.95 -16.71 7.61
CA MET A 87 -10.09 -17.40 8.21
C MET A 87 -10.44 -16.87 9.61
N GLU A 88 -9.45 -16.52 10.43
CA GLU A 88 -9.64 -15.86 11.73
C GLU A 88 -10.37 -14.52 11.55
N LEU A 89 -9.94 -13.68 10.60
CA LEU A 89 -10.60 -12.41 10.30
C LEU A 89 -12.09 -12.63 9.96
N LEU A 90 -12.38 -13.55 9.04
CA LEU A 90 -13.75 -13.84 8.62
C LEU A 90 -14.62 -14.31 9.79
N LEU A 91 -14.12 -15.24 10.61
CA LEU A 91 -14.87 -15.77 11.76
C LEU A 91 -15.03 -14.76 12.89
N ILE A 92 -14.07 -13.86 13.09
CA ILE A 92 -14.20 -12.73 14.01
C ILE A 92 -15.31 -11.80 13.51
N ILE A 93 -15.28 -11.36 12.25
CA ILE A 93 -16.32 -10.51 11.66
C ILE A 93 -17.70 -11.16 11.81
N HIS A 94 -17.82 -12.45 11.48
CA HIS A 94 -19.07 -13.19 11.61
C HIS A 94 -19.61 -13.18 13.05
N THR A 95 -18.73 -13.46 14.01
CA THR A 95 -19.07 -13.48 15.43
C THR A 95 -19.58 -12.11 15.89
N LEU A 96 -18.90 -11.03 15.52
CA LEU A 96 -19.30 -9.66 15.88
C LEU A 96 -20.68 -9.28 15.30
N LYS A 97 -20.96 -9.69 14.05
CA LYS A 97 -22.27 -9.46 13.43
C LYS A 97 -23.39 -10.21 14.14
N LEU A 98 -23.19 -11.49 14.46
CA LEU A 98 -24.16 -12.27 15.23
C LEU A 98 -24.35 -11.74 16.65
N SER A 99 -23.32 -11.13 17.23
CA SER A 99 -23.35 -10.48 18.53
C SER A 99 -23.94 -9.05 18.51
N SER A 100 -24.56 -8.63 17.40
CA SER A 100 -25.27 -7.35 17.25
C SER A 100 -24.38 -6.11 17.42
N ALA A 101 -23.13 -6.18 16.95
CA ALA A 101 -22.33 -5.00 16.69
C ALA A 101 -23.09 -4.04 15.76
N ARG A 102 -22.97 -2.72 15.98
CA ARG A 102 -23.57 -1.71 15.10
C ARG A 102 -22.83 -1.64 13.78
N ARG A 103 -21.51 -1.42 13.83
CA ARG A 103 -20.63 -1.46 12.66
C ARG A 103 -19.39 -2.31 12.96
N VAL A 104 -18.91 -3.00 11.94
CA VAL A 104 -17.69 -3.81 12.01
C VAL A 104 -16.77 -3.36 10.89
N PHE A 105 -15.58 -2.88 11.24
CA PHE A 105 -14.54 -2.46 10.31
C PHE A 105 -13.40 -3.46 10.35
N ALA A 106 -12.93 -3.91 9.20
CA ALA A 106 -11.72 -4.72 9.12
C ALA A 106 -10.50 -3.80 9.00
N VAL A 107 -9.64 -3.80 10.00
CA VAL A 107 -8.35 -3.10 9.97
C VAL A 107 -7.30 -4.13 9.58
N ILE A 108 -6.87 -4.07 8.32
CA ILE A 108 -5.97 -5.03 7.66
C ILE A 108 -4.68 -4.28 7.25
N PRO A 109 -3.76 -3.99 8.18
CA PRO A 109 -2.52 -3.26 7.89
C PRO A 109 -1.69 -3.87 6.77
N HIS A 110 -1.71 -5.19 6.61
CA HIS A 110 -1.13 -5.88 5.46
C HIS A 110 -2.19 -6.77 4.80
N TYR A 111 -2.49 -6.48 3.53
CA TYR A 111 -3.42 -7.26 2.71
C TYR A 111 -2.68 -8.38 1.96
N GLY A 112 -2.72 -9.59 2.51
CA GLY A 112 -2.22 -10.80 1.89
C GLY A 112 -2.90 -11.09 0.55
N TYR A 113 -2.23 -11.85 -0.30
CA TYR A 113 -2.65 -12.09 -1.70
C TYR A 113 -2.68 -10.86 -2.62
N ALA A 114 -2.31 -9.67 -2.15
CA ALA A 114 -2.34 -8.44 -2.97
C ALA A 114 -1.53 -8.52 -4.27
N ARG A 115 -0.45 -9.32 -4.31
CA ARG A 115 0.35 -9.57 -5.53
C ARG A 115 -0.38 -10.41 -6.60
N GLN A 116 -1.55 -10.97 -6.29
CA GLN A 116 -2.40 -11.74 -7.19
C GLN A 116 -3.67 -10.92 -7.53
N ASP A 117 -3.44 -9.68 -7.96
CA ASP A 117 -4.43 -8.65 -8.32
C ASP A 117 -4.94 -8.77 -9.76
N ARG A 118 -4.22 -9.49 -10.63
CA ARG A 118 -4.61 -9.70 -12.03
C ARG A 118 -4.13 -11.05 -12.57
N LYS A 119 -4.70 -11.45 -13.71
CA LYS A 119 -4.21 -12.59 -14.47
C LYS A 119 -2.94 -12.20 -15.23
N HIS A 120 -1.78 -12.61 -14.72
CA HIS A 120 -0.50 -12.44 -15.40
C HIS A 120 -0.28 -13.49 -16.51
N THR A 121 -0.95 -14.64 -16.41
CA THR A 121 -0.95 -15.72 -17.41
C THR A 121 -2.35 -16.35 -17.52
N SER A 122 -2.55 -17.29 -18.45
CA SER A 122 -3.82 -18.00 -18.58
C SER A 122 -4.08 -18.94 -17.40
N ARG A 123 -5.35 -19.12 -17.02
CA ARG A 123 -5.84 -20.06 -15.98
C ARG A 123 -5.24 -19.88 -14.57
N VAL A 124 -5.03 -18.64 -14.15
CA VAL A 124 -4.66 -18.29 -12.76
C VAL A 124 -5.80 -17.54 -12.04
N PRO A 125 -5.90 -17.62 -10.70
CA PRO A 125 -6.89 -16.86 -9.94
C PRO A 125 -6.50 -15.38 -9.83
N ILE A 126 -7.49 -14.56 -9.46
CA ILE A 126 -7.28 -13.21 -8.93
C ILE A 126 -7.57 -13.29 -7.43
N SER A 127 -6.62 -13.84 -6.67
CA SER A 127 -6.84 -14.17 -5.25
C SER A 127 -7.11 -12.94 -4.39
N ALA A 128 -6.53 -11.78 -4.72
CA ALA A 128 -6.85 -10.53 -4.04
C ALA A 128 -8.35 -10.19 -4.13
N SER A 129 -8.97 -10.42 -5.29
CA SER A 129 -10.41 -10.22 -5.49
C SER A 129 -11.26 -11.26 -4.76
N ALA A 130 -10.84 -12.53 -4.77
CA ALA A 130 -11.53 -13.58 -4.03
C ALA A 130 -11.56 -13.31 -2.51
N VAL A 131 -10.44 -12.87 -1.94
CA VAL A 131 -10.34 -12.51 -0.52
C VAL A 131 -11.20 -11.28 -0.20
N ALA A 132 -11.18 -10.25 -1.04
CA ALA A 132 -11.99 -9.04 -0.85
C ALA A 132 -13.48 -9.36 -0.85
N ARG A 133 -13.92 -10.24 -1.76
CA ARG A 133 -15.29 -10.73 -1.84
C ARG A 133 -15.69 -11.50 -0.57
N MET A 134 -14.84 -12.37 -0.05
CA MET A 134 -15.13 -13.08 1.20
C MET A 134 -15.28 -12.10 2.37
N ILE A 135 -14.37 -11.13 2.53
CA ILE A 135 -14.45 -10.14 3.61
C ILE A 135 -15.74 -9.32 3.49
N THR A 136 -16.09 -8.89 2.27
CA THR A 136 -17.31 -8.10 2.00
C THR A 136 -18.58 -8.90 2.28
N GLU A 137 -18.63 -10.18 1.88
CA GLU A 137 -19.79 -11.06 2.10
C GLU A 137 -20.09 -11.30 3.58
N PHE A 138 -19.05 -11.32 4.43
CA PHE A 138 -19.20 -11.42 5.88
C PHE A 138 -19.74 -10.12 6.52
N GLY A 139 -19.96 -9.08 5.72
CA GLY A 139 -20.78 -7.93 6.06
C GLY A 139 -20.03 -6.76 6.69
N VAL A 140 -18.72 -6.63 6.49
CA VAL A 140 -17.98 -5.46 7.00
C VAL A 140 -18.59 -4.13 6.51
N ASN A 141 -18.54 -3.12 7.36
CA ASN A 141 -19.01 -1.77 7.07
C ASN A 141 -17.94 -0.92 6.37
N GLY A 142 -16.68 -1.36 6.41
CA GLY A 142 -15.56 -0.72 5.77
C GLY A 142 -14.27 -1.48 6.04
N VAL A 143 -13.25 -1.18 5.24
CA VAL A 143 -11.90 -1.74 5.39
C VAL A 143 -10.91 -0.59 5.56
N VAL A 144 -10.04 -0.69 6.56
CA VAL A 144 -8.87 0.17 6.70
C VAL A 144 -7.65 -0.69 6.40
N THR A 145 -6.87 -0.30 5.41
CA THR A 145 -5.64 -1.00 5.01
C THR A 145 -4.55 0.03 4.76
N MET A 146 -3.37 -0.42 4.34
CA MET A 146 -2.24 0.47 4.14
C MET A 146 -1.37 0.00 2.99
N ASP A 147 -0.97 0.95 2.14
CA ASP A 147 -0.13 0.80 0.96
C ASP A 147 -0.42 -0.50 0.19
N LEU A 148 -1.66 -0.67 -0.25
CA LEU A 148 -2.03 -1.79 -1.12
C LEU A 148 -1.04 -1.92 -2.29
N HIS A 149 -0.70 -3.17 -2.63
CA HIS A 149 0.23 -3.46 -3.74
C HIS A 149 -0.18 -2.76 -5.05
N CYS A 150 -1.49 -2.62 -5.26
CA CYS A 150 -2.09 -1.94 -6.38
C CYS A 150 -3.37 -1.23 -5.91
N GLY A 151 -3.49 0.08 -6.16
CA GLY A 151 -4.64 0.88 -5.69
C GLY A 151 -6.00 0.40 -6.22
N GLN A 152 -6.00 -0.27 -7.37
CA GLN A 152 -7.19 -0.88 -7.98
C GLN A 152 -7.82 -1.98 -7.10
N ILE A 153 -7.09 -2.54 -6.14
CA ILE A 153 -7.63 -3.52 -5.18
C ILE A 153 -8.80 -2.92 -4.37
N GLN A 154 -8.83 -1.61 -4.15
CA GLN A 154 -9.97 -0.94 -3.52
C GLN A 154 -11.29 -1.23 -4.27
N GLY A 155 -11.22 -1.33 -5.60
CA GLY A 155 -12.35 -1.68 -6.46
C GLY A 155 -12.84 -3.13 -6.31
N PHE A 156 -12.11 -4.02 -5.63
CA PHE A 156 -12.58 -5.38 -5.36
C PHE A 156 -13.56 -5.48 -4.18
N PHE A 157 -13.63 -4.45 -3.34
CA PHE A 157 -14.55 -4.37 -2.21
C PHE A 157 -15.86 -3.69 -2.64
N HIS A 158 -16.67 -4.41 -3.44
CA HIS A 158 -17.89 -3.84 -4.03
C HIS A 158 -18.89 -3.35 -2.96
N GLY A 159 -19.24 -2.06 -3.00
CA GLY A 159 -20.20 -1.46 -2.07
C GLY A 159 -19.67 -1.31 -0.64
N CYS A 160 -18.38 -1.51 -0.41
CA CYS A 160 -17.73 -1.39 0.88
C CYS A 160 -16.62 -0.32 0.80
N PRO A 161 -16.65 0.73 1.64
CA PRO A 161 -15.62 1.76 1.62
C PRO A 161 -14.27 1.18 2.06
N VAL A 162 -13.21 1.55 1.34
CA VAL A 162 -11.83 1.16 1.66
C VAL A 162 -11.02 2.43 1.91
N ALA A 163 -10.43 2.52 3.10
CA ALA A 163 -9.43 3.51 3.43
C ALA A 163 -8.04 2.87 3.27
N ASP A 164 -7.38 3.14 2.15
CA ASP A 164 -6.00 2.73 1.87
C ASP A 164 -5.03 3.82 2.31
N LEU A 165 -4.52 3.70 3.54
CA LEU A 165 -3.60 4.66 4.14
C LEU A 165 -2.21 4.51 3.53
N SER A 166 -1.34 5.51 3.73
CA SER A 166 0.06 5.40 3.34
C SER A 166 0.98 5.64 4.52
N ALA A 167 2.01 4.79 4.66
CA ALA A 167 3.06 4.96 5.67
C ALA A 167 4.04 6.10 5.35
N THR A 168 3.81 6.85 4.27
CA THR A 168 4.70 7.92 3.82
C THR A 168 5.02 8.94 4.93
N SER A 169 4.03 9.35 5.74
CA SER A 169 4.27 10.26 6.87
C SER A 169 5.16 9.69 7.95
N GLU A 170 5.00 8.40 8.26
CA GLU A 170 5.77 7.74 9.30
C GLU A 170 7.25 7.63 8.89
N PHE A 171 7.50 7.31 7.62
CA PHE A 171 8.85 7.34 7.05
C PHE A 171 9.43 8.77 6.97
N ALA A 172 8.62 9.76 6.60
CA ALA A 172 9.07 11.15 6.55
C ALA A 172 9.43 11.69 7.95
N GLU A 173 8.65 11.34 8.97
CA GLU A 173 8.97 11.66 10.36
C GLU A 173 10.25 10.96 10.82
N TYR A 174 10.42 9.68 10.47
CA TYR A 174 11.65 8.95 10.73
C TYR A 174 12.87 9.59 10.05
N ALA A 175 12.72 10.09 8.82
CA ALA A 175 13.78 10.76 8.08
C ALA A 175 14.34 11.99 8.80
N LYS A 176 13.49 12.73 9.54
CA LYS A 176 13.92 13.89 10.35
C LYS A 176 14.97 13.51 11.39
N SER A 177 14.91 12.29 11.93
CA SER A 177 15.89 11.78 12.89
C SER A 177 17.24 11.42 12.27
N LYS A 178 17.31 11.28 10.94
CA LYS A 178 18.52 10.86 10.20
C LYS A 178 19.39 12.02 9.74
N ASN A 179 18.85 13.25 9.72
CA ASN A 179 19.56 14.46 9.30
C ASN A 179 20.22 14.31 7.92
N PHE A 180 19.49 13.74 6.95
CA PHE A 180 19.97 13.62 5.57
C PHE A 180 20.22 15.00 4.95
N ASP A 181 21.25 15.10 4.11
CA ASP A 181 21.44 16.26 3.24
C ASP A 181 20.45 16.18 2.08
N ILE A 182 19.35 16.92 2.20
CA ILE A 182 18.24 16.95 1.22
C ILE A 182 18.75 17.31 -0.19
N SER A 183 19.79 18.14 -0.30
CA SER A 183 20.33 18.57 -1.60
C SER A 183 21.01 17.44 -2.39
N ASN A 184 21.46 16.39 -1.68
CA ASN A 184 22.10 15.20 -2.24
C ASN A 184 21.29 13.92 -1.98
N LEU A 185 20.01 14.07 -1.70
CA LEU A 185 19.09 12.96 -1.45
C LEU A 185 18.39 12.53 -2.75
N VAL A 186 18.38 11.23 -3.02
CA VAL A 186 17.69 10.64 -4.16
C VAL A 186 16.74 9.56 -3.66
N VAL A 187 15.47 9.62 -4.09
CA VAL A 187 14.50 8.55 -3.81
C VAL A 187 14.44 7.63 -5.02
N VAL A 188 14.57 6.32 -4.77
CA VAL A 188 14.71 5.30 -5.80
C VAL A 188 13.49 4.38 -5.81
N ALA A 189 12.83 4.27 -6.96
CA ALA A 189 11.85 3.23 -7.24
C ALA A 189 12.56 1.95 -7.71
N PRO A 190 12.40 0.81 -7.01
CA PRO A 190 13.06 -0.45 -7.39
C PRO A 190 12.52 -1.08 -8.68
N ASP A 191 11.32 -0.67 -9.10
CA ASP A 191 10.74 -1.00 -10.39
C ASP A 191 9.76 0.10 -10.87
N ALA A 192 9.22 -0.07 -12.09
CA ALA A 192 8.30 0.88 -12.70
C ALA A 192 6.96 1.02 -11.94
N GLY A 193 6.54 0.02 -11.16
CA GLY A 193 5.32 0.08 -10.36
C GLY A 193 5.46 0.97 -9.13
N ALA A 194 6.68 1.12 -8.61
CA ALA A 194 6.98 1.89 -7.40
C ALA A 194 7.22 3.40 -7.66
N VAL A 195 7.22 3.86 -8.92
CA VAL A 195 7.57 5.25 -9.29
C VAL A 195 6.70 6.29 -8.57
N ASN A 196 5.38 6.08 -8.54
CA ASN A 196 4.46 7.01 -7.87
C ASN A 196 4.70 7.07 -6.36
N ARG A 197 5.08 5.94 -5.74
CA ARG A 197 5.41 5.86 -4.32
C ARG A 197 6.72 6.57 -4.01
N ALA A 198 7.75 6.35 -4.82
CA ALA A 198 9.03 7.04 -4.73
C ALA A 198 8.84 8.56 -4.90
N ARG A 199 8.01 8.99 -5.86
CA ARG A 199 7.66 10.41 -6.05
C ARG A 199 7.02 11.01 -4.80
N ARG A 200 5.96 10.38 -4.27
CA ARG A 200 5.28 10.88 -3.06
C ARG A 200 6.25 11.02 -1.89
N MET A 201 7.14 10.04 -1.71
CA MET A 201 8.17 10.11 -0.68
C MET A 201 9.15 11.24 -0.94
N GLY A 202 9.66 11.40 -2.17
CA GLY A 202 10.57 12.47 -2.52
C GLY A 202 9.96 13.85 -2.31
N ASP A 203 8.70 14.04 -2.68
CA ASP A 203 7.94 15.27 -2.42
C ASP A 203 7.88 15.56 -0.91
N CYS A 204 7.54 14.56 -0.07
CA CYS A 204 7.51 14.70 1.38
C CYS A 204 8.89 14.98 2.02
N LEU A 205 9.96 14.42 1.47
CA LEU A 205 11.33 14.64 1.95
C LEU A 205 11.98 15.91 1.38
N GLY A 206 11.38 16.52 0.36
CA GLY A 206 12.00 17.60 -0.42
C GLY A 206 13.15 17.14 -1.32
N ALA A 207 13.24 15.85 -1.64
CA ALA A 207 14.28 15.31 -2.50
C ALA A 207 14.06 15.76 -3.96
N GLY A 208 15.01 16.49 -4.53
CA GLY A 208 14.88 17.04 -5.88
C GLY A 208 15.01 16.02 -7.02
N ARG A 209 15.29 14.74 -6.71
CA ARG A 209 15.55 13.69 -7.71
C ARG A 209 14.85 12.39 -7.35
N ILE A 210 14.12 11.86 -8.34
CA ILE A 210 13.54 10.51 -8.31
C ILE A 210 14.24 9.68 -9.37
N VAL A 211 14.70 8.49 -9.00
CA VAL A 211 15.39 7.55 -9.87
C VAL A 211 14.60 6.25 -9.94
N THR A 212 14.68 5.53 -11.04
CA THR A 212 13.99 4.24 -11.21
C THR A 212 14.93 3.18 -11.74
N ILE A 213 14.76 1.95 -11.24
CA ILE A 213 15.45 0.78 -11.77
C ILE A 213 14.49 0.04 -12.69
N LEU A 214 14.85 -0.09 -13.97
CA LEU A 214 14.11 -0.91 -14.93
C LEU A 214 14.64 -2.34 -14.89
N LYS A 215 13.81 -3.26 -14.40
CA LYS A 215 14.10 -4.69 -14.41
C LYS A 215 13.70 -5.32 -15.75
N ARG A 216 14.67 -5.84 -16.50
CA ARG A 216 14.40 -6.72 -17.64
C ARG A 216 14.58 -8.17 -17.20
N ARG A 217 13.48 -8.94 -17.23
CA ARG A 217 13.51 -10.38 -17.02
C ARG A 217 13.86 -11.02 -18.35
N VAL A 218 15.07 -11.55 -18.47
CA VAL A 218 15.42 -12.45 -19.59
C VAL A 218 15.05 -13.87 -19.17
N GLU A 219 14.70 -14.74 -20.13
CA GLU A 219 14.09 -16.06 -19.90
C GLU A 219 14.80 -16.97 -18.88
N ALA A 220 14.15 -18.09 -18.54
CA ALA A 220 14.68 -19.09 -17.61
C ALA A 220 16.16 -19.43 -17.92
N ASN A 221 17.04 -19.21 -16.93
CA ASN A 221 18.50 -19.36 -16.94
C ASN A 221 19.36 -18.14 -17.35
N GLN A 222 18.78 -16.95 -17.57
CA GLN A 222 19.56 -15.71 -17.70
C GLN A 222 19.43 -14.79 -16.48
N VAL A 223 20.51 -14.06 -16.19
CA VAL A 223 20.58 -13.09 -15.09
C VAL A 223 19.66 -11.91 -15.43
N ASP A 224 18.72 -11.60 -14.53
CA ASP A 224 17.92 -10.36 -14.58
C ASP A 224 18.86 -9.15 -14.75
N SER A 225 18.71 -8.37 -15.82
CA SER A 225 19.47 -7.12 -15.97
C SER A 225 18.67 -5.96 -15.36
N MET A 226 19.33 -5.16 -14.51
CA MET A 226 18.78 -3.93 -13.95
C MET A 226 19.41 -2.73 -14.67
N GLN A 227 18.58 -1.85 -15.19
CA GLN A 227 19.01 -0.62 -15.84
C GLN A 227 18.57 0.57 -15.00
N LEU A 228 19.53 1.39 -14.54
CA LEU A 228 19.25 2.61 -13.81
C LEU A 228 18.78 3.72 -14.77
N VAL A 229 17.72 4.43 -14.39
CA VAL A 229 17.23 5.62 -15.10
C VAL A 229 17.33 6.82 -14.15
N GLY A 230 18.33 7.66 -14.41
CA GLY A 230 18.70 8.82 -13.59
C GLY A 230 20.12 8.69 -13.02
N ASP A 231 20.57 9.72 -12.32
CA ASP A 231 21.92 9.79 -11.73
C ASP A 231 21.87 9.70 -10.20
N VAL A 232 22.79 8.93 -9.64
CA VAL A 232 22.91 8.64 -8.21
C VAL A 232 24.33 8.87 -7.68
N ALA A 233 25.27 9.28 -8.54
CA ALA A 233 26.67 9.45 -8.18
C ALA A 233 26.82 10.48 -7.03
N GLY A 234 27.51 10.07 -5.97
CA GLY A 234 27.75 10.89 -4.77
C GLY A 234 26.52 11.13 -3.88
N CYS A 235 25.36 10.58 -4.21
CA CYS A 235 24.10 10.84 -3.53
C CYS A 235 23.78 9.79 -2.45
N THR A 236 23.04 10.19 -1.40
CA THR A 236 22.37 9.26 -0.50
C THR A 236 21.11 8.76 -1.20
N CYS A 237 20.98 7.46 -1.37
CA CYS A 237 19.84 6.83 -2.04
C CYS A 237 18.90 6.18 -1.02
N ILE A 238 17.60 6.41 -1.17
CA ILE A 238 16.55 5.72 -0.41
C ILE A 238 15.69 4.93 -1.38
N ILE A 239 15.81 3.61 -1.39
CA ILE A 239 14.90 2.73 -2.13
C ILE A 239 13.56 2.71 -1.39
N VAL A 240 12.45 2.96 -2.08
CA VAL A 240 11.10 2.95 -1.50
C VAL A 240 10.22 1.93 -2.20
N ASP A 241 9.64 1.00 -1.45
CA ASP A 241 8.76 -0.04 -1.98
C ASP A 241 7.53 -0.27 -1.08
N ASP A 242 6.49 -0.96 -1.57
CA ASP A 242 5.38 -1.37 -0.69
C ASP A 242 5.80 -2.50 0.24
N MET A 243 6.63 -3.41 -0.23
CA MET A 243 6.94 -4.60 0.55
C MET A 243 8.28 -5.26 0.20
N ILE A 244 8.95 -5.81 1.22
CA ILE A 244 10.16 -6.62 1.05
C ILE A 244 9.83 -8.05 1.46
N ASP A 245 9.97 -8.99 0.51
CA ASP A 245 9.76 -10.41 0.76
C ASP A 245 11.08 -11.15 0.94
N THR A 246 11.64 -11.77 -0.09
CA THR A 246 12.93 -12.49 0.04
C THR A 246 14.17 -11.58 -0.01
N ALA A 247 13.99 -10.25 -0.07
CA ALA A 247 15.03 -9.22 -0.24
C ALA A 247 15.95 -9.34 -1.47
N GLY A 248 15.75 -10.31 -2.39
CA GLY A 248 16.64 -10.53 -3.52
C GLY A 248 16.69 -9.37 -4.52
N THR A 249 15.54 -8.81 -4.90
CA THR A 249 15.47 -7.62 -5.75
C THR A 249 16.08 -6.41 -5.05
N LEU A 250 15.83 -6.27 -3.74
CA LEU A 250 16.32 -5.15 -2.95
C LEU A 250 17.86 -5.11 -2.88
N CYS A 251 18.49 -6.24 -2.54
CA CYS A 251 19.96 -6.30 -2.44
C CYS A 251 20.62 -6.00 -3.79
N LYS A 252 20.10 -6.57 -4.88
CA LYS A 252 20.60 -6.28 -6.24
C LYS A 252 20.42 -4.82 -6.62
N ALA A 253 19.27 -4.21 -6.27
CA ALA A 253 19.04 -2.79 -6.51
C ALA A 253 20.06 -1.94 -5.76
N ALA A 254 20.35 -2.27 -4.50
CA ALA A 254 21.36 -1.56 -3.71
C ALA A 254 22.77 -1.70 -4.30
N GLU A 255 23.16 -2.91 -4.72
CA GLU A 255 24.44 -3.18 -5.39
C GLU A 255 24.57 -2.34 -6.67
N VAL A 256 23.55 -2.32 -7.52
CA VAL A 256 23.51 -1.48 -8.74
C VAL A 256 23.65 0.00 -8.40
N LEU A 257 22.98 0.51 -7.36
CA LEU A 257 23.13 1.91 -6.97
C LEU A 257 24.57 2.22 -6.54
N THR A 258 25.20 1.33 -5.77
CA THR A 258 26.61 1.47 -5.36
C THR A 258 27.57 1.41 -6.56
N GLU A 259 27.35 0.51 -7.52
CA GLU A 259 28.15 0.43 -8.76
C GLU A 259 28.08 1.73 -9.59
N TYR A 260 26.93 2.41 -9.56
CA TYR A 260 26.73 3.72 -10.21
C TYR A 260 27.17 4.91 -9.33
N GLY A 261 27.86 4.64 -8.22
CA GLY A 261 28.52 5.65 -7.41
C GLY A 261 27.68 6.26 -6.31
N ALA A 262 26.56 5.65 -5.91
CA ALA A 262 25.81 6.09 -4.73
C ALA A 262 26.71 6.11 -3.49
N LYS A 263 26.61 7.18 -2.69
CA LYS A 263 27.40 7.37 -1.47
C LYS A 263 26.99 6.38 -0.38
N GLU A 264 25.68 6.17 -0.22
CA GLU A 264 25.08 5.22 0.69
C GLU A 264 23.68 4.86 0.23
N VAL A 265 23.22 3.65 0.55
CA VAL A 265 21.90 3.16 0.16
C VAL A 265 21.12 2.69 1.39
N HIS A 266 19.93 3.25 1.55
CA HIS A 266 18.92 2.88 2.52
C HIS A 266 17.72 2.27 1.79
N ALA A 267 16.92 1.48 2.50
CA ALA A 267 15.73 0.86 1.93
C ALA A 267 14.54 0.95 2.87
N TRP A 268 13.43 1.52 2.41
CA TRP A 268 12.20 1.68 3.17
C TRP A 268 11.07 0.92 2.49
N ALA A 269 10.37 0.09 3.25
CA ALA A 269 9.17 -0.55 2.74
C ALA A 269 8.09 -0.66 3.79
N THR A 270 6.85 -0.40 3.39
CA THR A 270 5.73 -0.47 4.32
C THR A 270 5.64 -1.85 4.96
N HIS A 271 5.64 -2.92 4.15
CA HIS A 271 5.48 -4.30 4.64
C HIS A 271 6.78 -5.10 4.57
N GLY A 272 7.42 -5.34 5.71
CA GLY A 272 8.49 -6.33 5.82
C GLY A 272 7.94 -7.75 5.91
N ILE A 273 7.68 -8.41 4.79
CA ILE A 273 7.31 -9.84 4.76
C ILE A 273 8.52 -10.71 5.14
N LEU A 274 9.69 -10.37 4.60
CA LEU A 274 11.01 -10.82 5.07
C LEU A 274 11.14 -12.34 5.25
N THR A 275 10.56 -13.10 4.31
CA THR A 275 10.67 -14.56 4.30
C THR A 275 12.10 -14.99 4.00
N ASP A 276 12.54 -16.10 4.60
CA ASP A 276 13.90 -16.59 4.43
C ASP A 276 14.22 -16.80 2.92
N PRO A 277 15.43 -16.41 2.45
CA PRO A 277 16.60 -15.98 3.23
C PRO A 277 16.75 -14.44 3.34
N ALA A 278 15.68 -13.67 3.49
CA ALA A 278 15.74 -12.20 3.48
C ALA A 278 16.73 -11.59 4.49
N CYS A 279 16.64 -11.99 5.76
CA CYS A 279 17.52 -11.49 6.82
C CYS A 279 19.00 -11.78 6.53
N GLU A 280 19.31 -12.97 6.01
CA GLU A 280 20.66 -13.35 5.62
C GLU A 280 21.18 -12.48 4.47
N ARG A 281 20.35 -12.27 3.43
CA ARG A 281 20.71 -11.43 2.28
C ARG A 281 20.97 -9.99 2.70
N ILE A 282 20.08 -9.41 3.51
CA ILE A 282 20.24 -8.03 4.00
C ILE A 282 21.51 -7.92 4.84
N THR A 283 21.77 -8.89 5.72
CA THR A 283 22.98 -8.90 6.57
C THR A 283 24.26 -8.95 5.73
N LYS A 284 24.29 -9.79 4.69
CA LYS A 284 25.46 -9.95 3.80
C LYS A 284 25.64 -8.84 2.76
N CYS A 285 24.58 -8.07 2.46
CA CYS A 285 24.63 -7.02 1.46
C CYS A 285 25.33 -5.78 2.03
N GLU A 286 26.59 -5.57 1.68
CA GLU A 286 27.39 -4.41 2.14
C GLU A 286 26.87 -3.08 1.59
N ALA A 287 26.25 -3.10 0.40
CA ALA A 287 25.66 -1.92 -0.22
C ALA A 287 24.51 -1.30 0.60
N LEU A 288 23.82 -2.09 1.42
CA LEU A 288 22.72 -1.62 2.28
C LEU A 288 23.25 -1.15 3.64
N VAL A 289 23.00 0.11 3.96
CA VAL A 289 23.27 0.68 5.30
C VAL A 289 22.18 0.27 6.29
N GLU A 290 20.92 0.47 5.91
CA GLU A 290 19.76 0.22 6.78
C GLU A 290 18.54 -0.17 5.95
N VAL A 291 17.71 -1.03 6.53
CA VAL A 291 16.39 -1.39 6.00
C VAL A 291 15.34 -1.03 7.04
N VAL A 292 14.38 -0.18 6.66
CA VAL A 292 13.32 0.29 7.55
C VAL A 292 11.99 -0.27 7.08
N VAL A 293 11.28 -0.92 7.97
CA VAL A 293 9.94 -1.44 7.72
C VAL A 293 8.96 -0.97 8.79
N THR A 294 7.67 -1.13 8.55
CA THR A 294 6.66 -0.87 9.60
C THR A 294 6.32 -2.13 10.41
N ASP A 295 5.63 -1.94 11.52
CA ASP A 295 4.98 -3.01 12.29
C ASP A 295 3.60 -3.43 11.71
N SER A 296 3.32 -3.16 10.41
CA SER A 296 2.15 -3.72 9.70
C SER A 296 2.11 -5.25 9.69
N LEU A 297 3.27 -5.90 9.80
CA LEU A 297 3.46 -7.30 10.13
C LEU A 297 4.22 -7.41 11.46
N PRO A 298 4.10 -8.51 12.22
CA PRO A 298 4.95 -8.74 13.38
C PRO A 298 6.42 -8.89 12.94
N GLN A 299 7.33 -8.21 13.65
CA GLN A 299 8.75 -8.10 13.28
C GLN A 299 9.73 -8.58 14.37
N GLU A 300 9.23 -9.11 15.50
CA GLU A 300 10.03 -9.45 16.69
C GLU A 300 11.20 -10.38 16.39
N ASP A 301 11.01 -11.35 15.50
CA ASP A 301 12.05 -12.30 15.13
C ASP A 301 12.99 -11.74 14.08
N THR A 302 12.45 -10.95 13.15
CA THR A 302 13.20 -10.30 12.09
C THR A 302 14.30 -9.41 12.66
N VAL A 303 13.99 -8.55 13.62
CA VAL A 303 14.99 -7.66 14.26
C VAL A 303 16.01 -8.41 15.12
N ARG A 304 15.68 -9.61 15.62
CA ARG A 304 16.66 -10.46 16.30
C ARG A 304 17.64 -11.08 15.30
N LYS A 305 17.17 -11.44 14.11
CA LYS A 305 17.97 -12.07 13.05
C LYS A 305 18.86 -11.09 12.29
N CYS A 306 18.47 -9.82 12.17
CA CYS A 306 19.20 -8.83 11.37
C CYS A 306 19.22 -7.44 12.03
N SER A 307 20.42 -6.97 12.38
CA SER A 307 20.64 -5.67 13.04
C SER A 307 20.44 -4.44 12.13
N LYS A 308 20.52 -4.63 10.81
CA LYS A 308 20.26 -3.58 9.81
C LYS A 308 18.77 -3.22 9.69
N ILE A 309 17.88 -4.03 10.27
CA ILE A 309 16.44 -3.81 10.18
C ILE A 309 15.97 -2.90 11.32
N LYS A 310 15.23 -1.84 10.97
CA LYS A 310 14.51 -0.97 11.91
C LYS A 310 13.02 -1.05 11.68
N ILE A 311 12.26 -0.83 12.74
CA ILE A 311 10.80 -0.86 12.74
C ILE A 311 10.29 0.53 13.10
N ILE A 312 9.39 1.07 12.29
CA ILE A 312 8.57 2.24 12.63
C ILE A 312 7.16 1.74 12.96
N SER A 313 6.55 2.29 14.01
CA SER A 313 5.18 1.92 14.34
C SER A 313 4.17 2.74 13.56
N ILE A 314 3.14 2.09 13.02
CA ILE A 314 1.98 2.74 12.36
C ILE A 314 0.78 2.86 13.31
N ALA A 315 0.95 2.55 14.60
CA ALA A 315 -0.14 2.55 15.57
C ALA A 315 -0.85 3.90 15.66
N ASN A 316 -0.10 5.01 15.67
CA ASN A 316 -0.67 6.36 15.73
C ASN A 316 -1.45 6.71 14.46
N LEU A 317 -0.92 6.33 13.29
CA LEU A 317 -1.59 6.55 12.00
C LEU A 317 -2.92 5.80 11.92
N LEU A 318 -2.93 4.53 12.33
CA LEU A 318 -4.15 3.71 12.37
C LEU A 318 -5.12 4.19 13.44
N ALA A 319 -4.64 4.61 14.61
CA ALA A 319 -5.47 5.18 15.66
C ALA A 319 -6.19 6.44 15.18
N GLU A 320 -5.49 7.35 14.50
CA GLU A 320 -6.10 8.55 13.90
C GLU A 320 -7.18 8.17 12.87
N ALA A 321 -6.91 7.23 11.97
CA ALA A 321 -7.90 6.76 11.01
C ALA A 321 -9.14 6.17 11.68
N ILE A 322 -8.95 5.29 12.67
CA ILE A 322 -10.02 4.64 13.44
C ILE A 322 -10.86 5.68 14.18
N HIS A 323 -10.21 6.65 14.82
CA HIS A 323 -10.89 7.75 15.52
C HIS A 323 -11.78 8.54 14.55
N ARG A 324 -11.24 8.95 13.40
CA ARG A 324 -12.01 9.71 12.41
C ARG A 324 -13.19 8.93 11.84
N ILE A 325 -13.00 7.65 11.52
CA ILE A 325 -14.08 6.79 11.03
C ILE A 325 -15.20 6.67 12.08
N HIS A 326 -14.83 6.49 13.35
CA HIS A 326 -15.81 6.41 14.43
C HIS A 326 -16.53 7.76 14.67
N SER A 327 -15.81 8.87 14.56
CA SER A 327 -16.34 10.23 14.73
C SER A 327 -17.02 10.80 13.48
N GLU A 328 -17.09 10.06 12.38
CA GLU A 328 -17.60 10.51 11.06
C GLU A 328 -16.83 11.71 10.48
N GLU A 329 -15.53 11.81 10.76
CA GLU A 329 -14.64 12.84 10.24
C GLU A 329 -13.96 12.41 8.92
N SER A 330 -13.48 13.39 8.14
CA SER A 330 -12.80 13.11 6.88
C SER A 330 -11.45 12.40 7.08
N ILE A 331 -11.28 11.28 6.38
CA ILE A 331 -10.04 10.50 6.34
C ILE A 331 -8.98 11.05 5.37
N GLU A 332 -9.33 12.05 4.55
CA GLU A 332 -8.46 12.58 3.47
C GLU A 332 -7.08 13.05 3.97
N HIS A 333 -7.04 13.60 5.18
CA HIS A 333 -5.85 14.23 5.75
C HIS A 333 -5.08 13.32 6.72
N VAL A 334 -5.48 12.06 6.86
CA VAL A 334 -4.78 11.11 7.75
C VAL A 334 -3.37 10.87 7.21
N GLY A 335 -2.37 11.17 8.03
CA GLY A 335 -0.96 11.01 7.63
C GLY A 335 -0.51 12.01 6.56
N ASN A 336 -1.24 13.08 6.26
CA ASN A 336 -0.73 14.12 5.38
C ASN A 336 0.10 15.13 6.19
N GLN A 337 1.39 15.19 5.92
CA GLN A 337 2.22 16.34 6.26
C GLN A 337 2.07 17.38 5.13
N PRO A 338 1.96 18.68 5.42
CA PRO A 338 1.98 19.70 4.37
C PRO A 338 3.31 19.58 3.62
N VAL A 339 3.23 19.22 2.34
CA VAL A 339 4.39 19.16 1.46
C VAL A 339 4.76 20.60 1.09
N PRO A 340 5.96 21.09 1.41
CA PRO A 340 6.43 22.35 0.84
C PRO A 340 6.52 22.15 -0.67
N GLN A 341 5.68 22.87 -1.44
CA GLN A 341 5.79 22.85 -2.90
C GLN A 341 7.10 23.55 -3.29
N TYR A 342 8.17 22.78 -3.48
CA TYR A 342 9.36 23.27 -4.15
C TYR A 342 9.03 23.39 -5.64
N HIS A 343 8.62 24.59 -6.06
CA HIS A 343 8.55 24.94 -7.48
C HIS A 343 9.97 24.95 -8.05
N ASN A 344 10.40 23.82 -8.60
CA ASN A 344 11.51 23.83 -9.52
C ASN A 344 10.99 24.39 -10.85
N GLN A 345 11.42 25.59 -11.24
CA GLN A 345 10.93 26.28 -12.45
C GLN A 345 11.14 25.46 -13.73
N ASP A 346 12.05 24.49 -13.69
CA ASP A 346 12.38 23.61 -14.81
C ASP A 346 11.57 22.29 -14.84
N LEU A 347 10.77 22.00 -13.81
CA LEU A 347 9.93 20.80 -13.74
C LEU A 347 8.45 21.18 -13.76
N ILE A 348 7.78 20.89 -14.88
CA ILE A 348 6.32 20.98 -14.99
C ILE A 348 5.72 19.91 -14.08
N SER A 349 4.78 20.28 -13.21
CA SER A 349 4.04 19.29 -12.40
C SER A 349 3.31 18.32 -13.34
N LEU A 350 3.27 17.04 -12.98
CA LEU A 350 2.57 16.05 -13.81
C LEU A 350 1.08 16.38 -13.97
N ASP A 351 0.49 17.03 -12.98
CA ASP A 351 -0.90 17.51 -13.03
C ASP A 351 -1.10 18.64 -14.06
N ALA A 352 -0.03 19.35 -14.44
CA ALA A 352 -0.01 20.29 -15.56
C ALA A 352 0.36 19.63 -16.91
N LEU A 353 0.85 18.38 -16.89
CA LEU A 353 1.10 17.55 -18.09
C LEU A 353 -0.10 16.67 -18.45
N VAL A 354 -0.97 16.39 -17.49
CA VAL A 354 -2.27 15.80 -17.71
C VAL A 354 -3.19 16.97 -18.08
N GLU A 355 -3.48 17.15 -19.37
CA GLU A 355 -4.67 17.90 -19.74
C GLU A 355 -5.84 17.17 -19.06
N GLU A 356 -6.38 17.74 -17.99
CA GLU A 356 -7.74 17.41 -17.57
C GLU A 356 -8.60 17.74 -18.79
N ASP A 357 -8.87 16.73 -19.62
CA ASP A 357 -9.84 16.82 -20.68
C ASP A 357 -11.13 17.32 -20.02
N ASP A 358 -11.41 18.61 -20.21
CA ASP A 358 -12.65 19.26 -19.87
C ASP A 358 -13.78 18.33 -20.29
N TRP A 359 -14.34 17.61 -19.33
CA TRP A 359 -15.48 16.75 -19.55
C TRP A 359 -16.56 17.66 -20.16
N PRO A 360 -17.07 17.39 -21.37
CA PRO A 360 -17.87 18.36 -22.09
C PRO A 360 -19.17 18.62 -21.33
N GLN A 361 -19.16 19.67 -20.52
CA GLN A 361 -20.36 20.24 -19.95
C GLN A 361 -21.20 20.71 -21.13
N GLY A 362 -22.44 20.22 -21.19
CA GLY A 362 -23.29 20.25 -22.37
C GLY A 362 -23.42 21.64 -22.98
N ALA A 363 -22.62 21.90 -24.03
CA ALA A 363 -22.86 22.99 -24.96
C ALA A 363 -23.50 22.38 -26.21
N GLN A 364 -24.72 22.84 -26.52
CA GLN A 364 -25.46 22.50 -27.74
C GLN A 364 -24.55 22.62 -28.97
N ARG A 365 -24.13 21.48 -29.54
CA ARG A 365 -23.39 21.47 -30.80
C ARG A 365 -24.35 21.79 -31.94
N SER A 366 -24.28 23.02 -32.45
CA SER A 366 -24.75 23.30 -33.81
C SER A 366 -23.86 22.52 -34.78
N ILE A 367 -24.45 21.60 -35.54
CA ILE A 367 -23.75 20.81 -36.56
C ILE A 367 -23.36 21.76 -37.69
N LYS A 368 -22.11 22.23 -37.72
CA LYS A 368 -21.51 22.80 -38.93
C LYS A 368 -21.11 21.64 -39.85
N LYS A 369 -21.83 21.47 -40.97
CA LYS A 369 -21.44 20.58 -42.08
C LYS A 369 -20.02 20.92 -42.52
N ARG A 370 -19.08 19.98 -42.37
CA ARG A 370 -17.77 20.06 -43.01
C ARG A 370 -17.93 19.65 -44.48
N ASN A 371 -17.56 20.55 -45.40
CA ASN A 371 -17.46 20.25 -46.81
C ASN A 371 -16.29 19.27 -47.04
N THR A 372 -16.59 18.13 -47.64
CA THR A 372 -15.62 17.13 -48.11
C THR A 372 -14.88 17.69 -49.31
N VAL A 373 -13.56 17.85 -49.21
CA VAL A 373 -12.69 18.12 -50.37
C VAL A 373 -12.41 16.79 -51.05
N VAL A 374 -12.95 16.61 -52.25
CA VAL A 374 -12.66 15.47 -53.14
C VAL A 374 -11.34 15.73 -53.84
N VAL A 375 -10.36 14.86 -53.65
CA VAL A 375 -9.08 14.89 -54.40
C VAL A 375 -9.29 14.17 -55.74
N SER A 376 -9.30 14.93 -56.84
CA SER A 376 -9.33 14.41 -58.21
C SER A 376 -7.94 13.93 -58.64
N LYS A 377 -7.82 12.64 -59.03
CA LYS A 377 -6.67 12.13 -59.78
C LYS A 377 -6.85 12.47 -61.26
N SER A 378 -5.89 13.18 -61.85
CA SER A 378 -5.76 13.35 -63.29
C SER A 378 -5.20 12.07 -63.92
N SER A 379 -5.85 11.63 -65.00
CA SER A 379 -5.39 10.54 -65.87
C SER A 379 -5.06 11.14 -67.23
N SER A 380 -3.89 10.82 -67.77
CA SER A 380 -3.52 11.10 -69.15
C SER A 380 -3.57 9.79 -69.93
N SER A 381 -4.41 9.79 -70.97
CA SER A 381 -4.42 8.92 -72.16
C SER A 381 -3.04 8.88 -72.83
N ASP A 382 -2.65 7.95 -73.70
CA ASP A 382 -3.34 6.96 -74.52
C ASP A 382 -2.27 6.02 -75.12
N THR A 383 -2.69 4.83 -75.58
CA THR A 383 -2.27 4.09 -76.79
C THR A 383 -2.34 2.58 -76.59
N SER A 384 -3.38 1.98 -77.17
CA SER A 384 -3.52 0.56 -77.58
C SER A 384 -2.76 0.31 -78.91
N PRO A 385 -2.76 -0.88 -79.57
CA PRO A 385 -3.49 -2.14 -79.29
C PRO A 385 -2.68 -3.46 -79.51
N ALA A 386 -3.23 -4.60 -79.05
CA ALA A 386 -3.53 -5.80 -79.87
C ALA A 386 -3.72 -7.07 -79.01
N ALA A 387 -4.88 -7.69 -79.17
CA ALA A 387 -5.19 -9.10 -78.86
C ALA A 387 -4.59 -10.03 -79.97
N PRO A 388 -4.68 -11.38 -79.98
CA PRO A 388 -5.69 -12.21 -79.29
C PRO A 388 -5.27 -13.60 -78.73
N GLN A 389 -6.17 -14.11 -77.87
CA GLN A 389 -6.66 -15.50 -77.75
C GLN A 389 -5.68 -16.69 -77.81
N ARG A 390 -5.66 -17.50 -76.74
CA ARG A 390 -6.61 -18.60 -76.51
C ARG A 390 -6.62 -19.04 -75.05
#